data_AF-A0AAJ0BY28-F1
#
_entry.id   AF-A0AAJ0BY28-F1
#
_cell.length_a   1.000
_cell.length_b   1.000
_cell.length_c   1.000
_cell.angle_alpha   90.00
_cell.angle_beta   90.00
_cell.angle_gamma   90.00
#
_symmetry.space_group_name_H-M   'P 1'
#
loop_
_entity.id
_entity.type
_entity.pdbx_description
1 polymer ?
#
loop_
_entity_poly.entity_id
_entity_poly.type
_entity_poly.pdbx_seq_one_letter_code
_entity_poly.pdbx_strand_id
1 'polypeptide(L)'
;MRAAPIRAVVGLSLASLASVTTAFPLCALDCFDYLMTTYPPLTCTEENMFLCFCKSTFLALSYRDCACANCTAADAPEAIQYGLDVCGAYNAPINWLPTTCPK
;
A
#
# COMPACT_ATOMS: atom_id res chain seq x y z
N MET A 1 -24.79 57.38 26.48
CA MET A 1 -24.50 55.94 26.67
C MET A 1 -24.13 55.36 25.29
N ARG A 2 -22.86 55.03 25.05
CA ARG A 2 -22.36 54.46 23.78
C ARG A 2 -22.04 52.98 24.02
N ALA A 3 -22.76 52.08 23.37
CA ALA A 3 -22.48 50.64 23.40
C ALA A 3 -21.43 50.30 22.34
N ALA A 4 -20.38 49.58 22.74
CA ALA A 4 -19.35 49.05 21.84
C ALA A 4 -19.72 47.61 21.42
N PRO A 5 -19.56 47.21 20.14
CA PRO A 5 -19.75 45.82 19.75
C PRO A 5 -18.50 44.99 20.10
N ILE A 6 -18.69 44.00 20.98
CA ILE A 6 -17.67 43.00 21.31
C ILE A 6 -17.55 42.06 20.10
N ARG A 7 -16.40 42.12 19.41
CA ARG A 7 -16.03 41.20 18.33
C ARG A 7 -15.90 39.78 18.88
N ALA A 8 -16.74 38.86 18.39
CA ALA A 8 -16.55 37.43 18.61
C ALA A 8 -15.29 36.96 17.85
N VAL A 9 -14.30 36.46 18.59
CA VAL A 9 -13.19 35.70 18.00
C VAL A 9 -13.58 34.23 18.07
N VAL A 10 -14.14 33.71 16.98
CA VAL A 10 -14.31 32.26 16.80
C VAL A 10 -12.94 31.71 16.45
N GLY A 11 -12.21 31.24 17.46
CA GLY A 11 -11.01 30.44 17.26
C GLY A 11 -11.39 29.05 16.79
N LEU A 12 -11.54 28.84 15.48
CA LEU A 12 -11.46 27.50 14.92
C LEU A 12 -10.00 27.04 15.00
N SER A 13 -9.66 26.38 16.10
CA SER A 13 -8.46 25.56 16.17
C SER A 13 -8.67 24.36 15.24
N LEU A 14 -8.30 24.52 13.97
CA LEU A 14 -8.08 23.42 13.04
C LEU A 14 -6.84 22.65 13.53
N ALA A 15 -7.04 21.82 14.56
CA ALA A 15 -6.05 20.81 14.93
C ALA A 15 -5.92 19.87 13.73
N SER A 16 -4.82 20.04 13.00
CA SER A 16 -4.45 19.24 11.84
C SER A 16 -4.45 17.77 12.25
N LEU A 17 -5.49 17.04 11.84
CA LEU A 17 -5.41 15.60 11.67
C LEU A 17 -4.42 15.37 10.52
N ALA A 18 -3.13 15.38 10.84
CA ALA A 18 -2.12 14.77 10.00
C ALA A 18 -2.43 13.28 10.02
N SER A 19 -3.36 12.88 9.15
CA SER A 19 -3.61 11.49 8.83
C SER A 19 -2.25 10.89 8.52
N VAL A 20 -1.80 9.93 9.31
CA VAL A 20 -0.68 9.07 8.94
C VAL A 20 -1.19 8.24 7.78
N THR A 21 -1.21 8.82 6.58
CA THR A 21 -1.23 8.05 5.36
C THR A 21 0.13 7.40 5.32
N THR A 22 0.21 6.09 5.58
CA THR A 22 1.37 5.30 5.16
C THR A 22 1.41 5.47 3.64
N ALA A 23 2.16 6.46 3.16
CA ALA A 23 2.24 6.79 1.76
C ALA A 23 3.05 5.66 1.11
N PHE A 24 2.35 4.66 0.58
CA PHE A 24 2.93 3.69 -0.31
C PHE A 24 2.89 4.25 -1.73
N PRO A 25 3.88 3.92 -2.59
CA PRO A 25 3.90 4.42 -3.96
C PRO A 25 2.69 3.87 -4.73
N LEU A 26 2.07 4.71 -5.57
CA LEU A 26 0.88 4.32 -6.33
C LEU A 26 1.13 3.10 -7.23
N CYS A 27 2.36 2.92 -7.72
CA CYS A 27 2.76 1.77 -8.52
C CYS A 27 2.57 0.43 -7.78
N ALA A 28 2.58 0.42 -6.44
CA ALA A 28 2.29 -0.77 -5.65
C ALA A 28 0.84 -1.23 -5.82
N LEU A 29 -0.11 -0.28 -5.86
CA LEU A 29 -1.52 -0.58 -6.14
C LEU A 29 -1.71 -1.06 -7.57
N ASP A 30 -1.08 -0.39 -8.53
CA ASP A 30 -1.13 -0.78 -9.94
C ASP A 30 -0.61 -2.22 -10.13
N CYS A 31 0.43 -2.61 -9.39
CA CYS A 31 0.93 -3.98 -9.43
C CYS A 31 -0.03 -5.00 -8.81
N PHE A 32 -0.77 -4.65 -7.75
CA PHE A 32 -1.83 -5.53 -7.26
C PHE A 32 -2.98 -5.65 -8.26
N ASP A 33 -3.40 -4.55 -8.88
CA ASP A 33 -4.43 -4.55 -9.92
C ASP A 33 -4.01 -5.41 -11.11
N TYR A 34 -2.76 -5.28 -11.56
CA TYR A 34 -2.16 -6.13 -12.59
C TYR A 34 -2.25 -7.62 -12.22
N LEU A 35 -1.90 -7.99 -10.98
CA LEU A 35 -2.00 -9.39 -10.55
C LEU A 35 -3.45 -9.90 -10.57
N MET A 36 -4.39 -9.10 -10.07
CA MET A 36 -5.80 -9.49 -9.98
C MET A 36 -6.44 -9.63 -11.37
N THR A 37 -6.02 -8.81 -12.33
CA THR A 37 -6.55 -8.81 -13.71
C THR A 37 -5.86 -9.82 -14.63
N THR A 38 -4.57 -10.07 -14.44
CA THR A 38 -3.75 -10.97 -15.28
C THR A 38 -3.77 -12.41 -14.78
N TYR A 39 -3.87 -12.60 -13.47
CA TYR A 39 -3.97 -13.92 -12.83
C TYR A 39 -5.29 -14.08 -12.06
N PRO A 40 -6.46 -13.77 -12.66
CA PRO A 40 -7.76 -13.97 -12.02
C PRO A 40 -7.92 -15.47 -11.70
N PRO A 41 -8.75 -15.84 -10.72
CA PRO A 41 -8.45 -16.85 -9.69
C PRO A 41 -8.15 -18.24 -10.26
N LEU A 42 -6.95 -18.44 -10.81
CA LEU A 42 -6.63 -19.70 -11.46
C LEU A 42 -6.37 -20.82 -10.43
N THR A 43 -6.08 -20.47 -9.17
CA THR A 43 -5.82 -21.45 -8.10
C THR A 43 -6.10 -20.96 -6.67
N CYS A 44 -6.54 -19.71 -6.48
CA CYS A 44 -6.72 -19.15 -5.13
C CYS A 44 -7.97 -19.72 -4.45
N THR A 45 -7.78 -20.50 -3.37
CA THR A 45 -8.86 -21.03 -2.51
C THR A 45 -8.98 -20.29 -1.18
N GLU A 46 -8.18 -19.24 -1.01
CA GLU A 46 -8.10 -18.44 0.20
C GLU A 46 -9.27 -17.44 0.28
N GLU A 47 -9.53 -16.94 1.49
CA GLU A 47 -10.65 -16.02 1.78
C GLU A 47 -10.62 -14.74 0.92
N ASN A 48 -9.43 -14.30 0.49
CA ASN A 48 -9.26 -13.16 -0.37
C ASN A 48 -7.97 -13.26 -1.20
N MET A 49 -7.87 -12.42 -2.24
CA MET A 49 -6.73 -12.41 -3.16
C MET A 49 -5.42 -11.97 -2.51
N PHE A 50 -5.44 -11.15 -1.46
CA PHE A 50 -4.23 -10.75 -0.74
C PHE A 50 -3.65 -11.93 0.04
N LEU A 51 -4.49 -12.73 0.72
CA LEU A 51 -4.05 -13.95 1.39
C LEU A 51 -3.52 -14.99 0.38
N CYS A 52 -4.14 -15.09 -0.80
CA CYS A 52 -3.61 -15.93 -1.87
C CYS A 52 -2.24 -15.46 -2.35
N PHE A 53 -2.08 -14.15 -2.56
CA PHE A 53 -0.79 -13.53 -2.89
C PHE A 53 0.28 -13.91 -1.85
N CYS A 54 -0.04 -13.84 -0.56
CA CYS A 54 0.90 -14.17 0.52
C CYS A 54 1.27 -15.65 0.59
N LYS A 55 0.42 -16.55 0.09
CA LYS A 55 0.66 -18.00 0.09
C LYS A 55 1.21 -18.53 -1.24
N SER A 56 1.19 -17.72 -2.30
CA SER A 56 1.61 -18.12 -3.64
C SER A 56 2.97 -17.54 -3.97
N THR A 57 3.99 -18.40 -4.05
CA THR A 57 5.33 -18.00 -4.53
C THR A 57 5.27 -17.31 -5.89
N PHE A 58 4.42 -17.82 -6.79
CA PHE A 58 4.23 -17.25 -8.12
C PHE A 58 3.70 -15.81 -8.06
N LEU A 59 2.62 -15.57 -7.31
CA LEU A 59 2.04 -14.22 -7.23
C LEU A 59 2.98 -13.24 -6.53
N ALA A 60 3.64 -13.66 -5.46
CA ALA A 60 4.62 -12.82 -4.76
C ALA A 60 5.83 -12.45 -5.65
N LEU A 61 6.33 -13.37 -6.47
CA LEU A 61 7.37 -13.06 -7.46
C LEU A 61 6.85 -12.15 -8.57
N SER A 62 5.67 -12.42 -9.13
CA SER A 62 5.07 -11.58 -10.18
C SER A 62 4.80 -10.15 -9.71
N TYR A 63 4.39 -9.96 -8.46
CA TYR A 63 4.25 -8.62 -7.86
C TYR A 63 5.59 -7.90 -7.79
N ARG A 64 6.63 -8.57 -7.28
CA ARG A 64 7.98 -8.00 -7.19
C ARG A 64 8.49 -7.62 -8.58
N ASP A 65 8.31 -8.51 -9.56
CA ASP A 65 8.75 -8.27 -10.93
C ASP A 65 7.98 -7.10 -11.55
N CYS A 66 6.67 -6.97 -11.27
CA CYS A 66 5.89 -5.78 -11.63
C CYS A 66 6.45 -4.50 -10.99
N ALA A 67 6.72 -4.52 -9.68
CA ALA A 67 7.25 -3.36 -8.97
C ALA A 67 8.61 -2.95 -9.57
N CYS A 68 9.48 -3.91 -9.85
CA CYS A 68 10.77 -3.66 -10.47
C CYS A 68 10.70 -3.14 -11.91
N ALA A 69 9.64 -3.47 -12.65
CA ALA A 69 9.46 -3.02 -14.02
C ALA A 69 8.76 -1.65 -14.14
N ASN A 70 7.84 -1.34 -13.21
CA ASN A 70 6.91 -0.23 -13.36
C ASN A 70 7.05 0.88 -12.31
N CYS A 71 7.65 0.58 -11.16
CA CYS A 71 8.00 1.62 -10.19
C CYS A 71 9.32 2.30 -10.57
N THR A 72 9.54 3.51 -10.06
CA THR A 72 10.87 4.12 -10.15
C THR A 72 11.89 3.33 -9.33
N ALA A 73 13.19 3.54 -9.59
CA ALA A 73 14.25 2.88 -8.82
C ALA A 73 14.19 3.20 -7.30
N ALA A 74 13.63 4.35 -6.92
CA ALA A 74 13.42 4.72 -5.53
C ALA A 74 12.16 4.06 -4.94
N ASP A 75 11.09 3.96 -5.73
CA ASP A 75 9.79 3.45 -5.26
C ASP A 75 9.72 1.91 -5.27
N ALA A 76 10.50 1.22 -6.10
CA ALA A 76 10.40 -0.24 -6.23
C ALA A 76 10.64 -0.99 -4.89
N PRO A 77 11.68 -0.67 -4.09
CA PRO A 77 11.84 -1.28 -2.78
C PRO A 77 10.68 -1.00 -1.82
N GLU A 78 10.12 0.22 -1.87
CA GLU A 78 8.98 0.62 -1.03
C GLU A 78 7.69 -0.11 -1.46
N ALA A 79 7.48 -0.28 -2.75
CA ALA A 79 6.38 -1.07 -3.30
C ALA A 79 6.49 -2.55 -2.90
N ILE A 80 7.69 -3.13 -2.97
CA ILE A 80 7.92 -4.51 -2.51
C ILE A 80 7.64 -4.63 -1.02
N GLN A 81 8.14 -3.69 -0.20
CA GLN A 81 7.88 -3.66 1.23
C GLN A 81 6.39 -3.55 1.54
N TYR A 82 5.63 -2.74 0.80
CA TYR A 82 4.18 -2.67 0.94
C TYR A 82 3.51 -4.04 0.73
N GLY A 83 3.95 -4.81 -0.26
CA GLY A 83 3.47 -6.19 -0.45
C GLY A 83 3.77 -7.10 0.76
N LEU A 84 4.94 -6.97 1.37
CA LEU A 84 5.29 -7.72 2.60
C LEU A 84 4.41 -7.29 3.78
N ASP A 85 4.13 -6.00 3.91
CA ASP A 85 3.31 -5.43 4.98
C ASP A 85 1.85 -5.90 4.87
N VAL A 86 1.32 -5.98 3.64
CA VAL A 86 0.01 -6.61 3.37
C VAL A 86 -0.02 -8.03 3.92
N CYS A 87 1.02 -8.81 3.69
CA CYS A 87 1.10 -10.17 4.22
C CYS A 87 1.22 -10.24 5.75
N GLY A 88 1.88 -9.26 6.37
CA GLY A 88 1.84 -9.08 7.82
C GLY A 88 0.42 -8.83 8.35
N ALA A 89 -0.33 -7.94 7.69
CA ALA A 89 -1.70 -7.60 8.07
C ALA A 89 -2.68 -8.79 7.97
N TYR A 90 -2.43 -9.73 7.06
CA TYR A 90 -3.22 -10.96 6.90
C TYR A 90 -2.69 -12.16 7.71
N ASN A 91 -1.77 -11.95 8.67
CA ASN A 91 -1.15 -13.01 9.48
C ASN A 91 -0.48 -14.12 8.63
N ALA A 92 0.03 -13.77 7.44
CA ALA A 92 0.71 -14.68 6.53
C ALA A 92 2.05 -14.09 6.04
N PRO A 93 2.95 -13.66 6.95
CA PRO A 93 4.18 -12.96 6.57
C PRO A 93 5.07 -13.84 5.67
N ILE A 94 5.64 -13.22 4.64
CA ILE A 94 6.65 -13.85 3.78
C ILE A 94 8.00 -13.16 3.99
N ASN A 95 9.05 -13.94 4.25
CA ASN A 95 10.41 -13.44 4.51
C ASN A 95 11.44 -13.91 3.47
N TRP A 96 10.99 -14.72 2.50
CA TRP A 96 11.84 -15.28 1.45
C TRP A 96 11.90 -14.39 0.21
N LEU A 97 11.00 -13.41 0.08
CA LEU A 97 10.94 -12.51 -1.07
C LEU A 97 12.00 -11.41 -0.94
N PRO A 98 12.94 -11.27 -1.91
CA PRO A 98 13.91 -10.18 -1.90
C PRO A 98 13.24 -8.81 -2.05
N THR A 99 13.66 -7.84 -1.24
CA THR A 99 13.19 -6.43 -1.28
C THR A 99 13.92 -5.57 -2.32
N THR A 100 14.80 -6.17 -3.11
CA THR A 100 15.59 -5.51 -4.14
C THR A 100 15.29 -6.08 -5.51
N CYS A 101 15.39 -5.24 -6.54
CA CYS A 101 15.24 -5.69 -7.91
C CYS A 101 16.44 -6.52 -8.40
N PRO A 102 16.21 -7.55 -9.22
CA PRO A 102 17.29 -8.26 -9.90
C PRO A 102 18.12 -7.27 -10.72
N LYS A 103 19.43 -7.49 -10.77
CA LYS A 103 20.34 -6.73 -11.66
C LYS A 103 20.33 -7.29 -13.07
#